data_AF-A0AA35TGU1-F1
#
_entry.id   AF-A0AA35TGU1-F1
#
_cell.length_a   1.000
_cell.length_b   1.000
_cell.length_c   1.000
_cell.angle_alpha   90.00
_cell.angle_beta   90.00
_cell.angle_gamma   90.00
#
_symmetry.space_group_name_H-M   'P 1'
#
loop_
_entity.id
_entity.type
_entity.pdbx_description
1 polymer ?
#
loop_
_entity_poly.entity_id
_entity_poly.type
_entity_poly.pdbx_seq_one_letter_code
_entity_poly.pdbx_strand_id
1 'polypeptide(L)'
;MFVFGGNVKKTAELRSPILPSIPSIPQGFALSTDVVFAKECAKVMWSLKHHTEQIERMFHLMHQAALCYSHTVNHEYQLVVQQLQSLQQVNEAICRVLTSQVSGITSLKELVQAANHVSDQKFQDDIQLLNGEITAKQKSLYEFSEAPRSMRDKMSQLKGEIGEKTSWDSKYCSELFNRSVETLHFLVRSVDSNYKTFLKEKKHKSMSTHDQKVHDFTKIKLHQKLLEAQEKVVGYLTGRETVYSKLGDWFT
;
A
#
# COMPACT_ATOMS: atom_id res chain seq x y z
N MET A 1 6.48 12.15 -17.06
CA MET A 1 5.36 11.47 -17.76
C MET A 1 4.28 11.20 -16.73
N PHE A 2 3.26 12.06 -16.65
CA PHE A 2 2.12 11.87 -15.74
C PHE A 2 0.97 11.29 -16.57
N VAL A 3 0.66 10.01 -16.37
CA VAL A 3 -0.52 9.37 -16.98
C VAL A 3 -1.21 8.50 -15.94
N PHE A 4 -1.90 9.13 -14.99
CA PHE A 4 -3.03 8.53 -14.28
C PHE A 4 -4.07 9.63 -14.03
N GLY A 5 -4.58 10.21 -15.13
CA GLY A 5 -5.63 11.23 -15.15
C GLY A 5 -7.04 10.63 -15.16
N GLY A 6 -7.30 9.61 -14.34
CA GLY A 6 -8.65 9.17 -14.03
C GLY A 6 -9.00 9.66 -12.64
N ASN A 7 -10.11 10.39 -12.48
CA ASN A 7 -10.65 10.67 -11.15
C ASN A 7 -10.71 9.34 -10.39
N VAL A 8 -9.93 9.22 -9.31
CA VAL A 8 -10.01 8.08 -8.39
C VAL A 8 -11.43 8.11 -7.88
N LYS A 9 -12.29 7.27 -8.46
CA LYS A 9 -13.63 7.07 -7.95
C LYS A 9 -13.46 6.69 -6.48
N LYS A 10 -14.07 7.48 -5.60
CA LYS A 10 -14.07 7.20 -4.15
C LYS A 10 -14.32 5.70 -3.96
N THR A 11 -13.54 5.05 -3.11
CA THR A 11 -13.59 3.60 -2.82
C THR A 11 -15.01 3.07 -2.60
N ALA A 12 -15.94 3.94 -2.18
CA ALA A 12 -17.39 3.69 -2.10
C ALA A 12 -18.06 3.21 -3.41
N GLU A 13 -17.50 3.47 -4.60
CA GLU A 13 -18.04 3.02 -5.89
C GLU A 13 -17.55 1.63 -6.34
N LEU A 14 -16.60 1.02 -5.64
CA LEU A 14 -16.17 -0.36 -5.90
C LEU A 14 -17.25 -1.33 -5.41
N ARG A 15 -18.28 -1.52 -6.24
CA ARG A 15 -19.44 -2.40 -5.96
C ARG A 15 -18.96 -3.70 -5.32
N SER A 16 -19.30 -3.90 -4.05
CA SER A 16 -19.13 -5.19 -3.39
C SER A 16 -19.93 -6.23 -4.17
N PRO A 17 -19.37 -7.42 -4.42
CA PRO A 17 -20.09 -8.46 -5.13
C PRO A 17 -21.38 -8.80 -4.38
N ILE A 18 -22.49 -8.88 -5.13
CA ILE A 18 -23.79 -9.23 -4.55
C ILE A 18 -23.75 -10.71 -4.21
N LEU A 19 -23.86 -11.03 -2.91
CA LEU A 19 -23.88 -12.41 -2.47
C LEU A 19 -25.16 -13.11 -2.94
N PRO A 20 -25.06 -14.33 -3.49
CA PRO A 20 -26.24 -15.10 -3.87
C PRO A 20 -27.09 -15.46 -2.63
N SER A 21 -28.41 -15.45 -2.79
CA SER A 21 -29.33 -15.91 -1.74
C SER A 21 -29.22 -17.42 -1.53
N ILE A 22 -29.14 -17.86 -0.27
CA ILE A 22 -29.19 -19.30 0.07
C ILE A 22 -30.63 -19.81 -0.13
N PRO A 23 -30.83 -20.93 -0.85
CA PRO A 23 -32.16 -21.51 -1.03
C PRO A 23 -32.69 -22.06 0.30
N SER A 24 -33.98 -21.83 0.56
CA SER A 24 -34.65 -22.40 1.74
C SER A 24 -34.78 -23.92 1.63
N ILE A 25 -34.67 -24.62 2.75
CA ILE A 25 -34.85 -26.07 2.81
C ILE A 25 -36.33 -26.40 2.49
N PRO A 26 -36.62 -27.22 1.46
CA PRO A 26 -37.98 -27.67 1.19
C PRO A 26 -38.59 -28.43 2.38
N GLN A 27 -39.87 -28.21 2.67
CA GLN A 27 -40.57 -28.97 3.70
C GLN A 27 -40.95 -30.37 3.21
N GLY A 28 -40.82 -31.36 4.09
CA GLY A 28 -41.11 -32.77 3.77
C GLY A 28 -40.05 -33.45 2.90
N PHE A 29 -40.21 -34.76 2.73
CA PHE A 29 -39.36 -35.60 1.91
C PHE A 29 -39.94 -35.72 0.50
N ALA A 30 -39.17 -35.32 -0.51
CA ALA A 30 -39.57 -35.44 -1.90
C ALA A 30 -38.33 -35.44 -2.83
N LEU A 31 -37.91 -36.61 -3.28
CA LEU A 31 -36.70 -36.80 -4.10
C LEU A 31 -36.59 -35.88 -5.32
N SER A 32 -37.72 -35.56 -5.97
CA SER A 32 -37.74 -34.62 -7.11
C SER A 32 -37.40 -33.19 -6.69
N THR A 33 -38.02 -32.70 -5.62
CA THR A 33 -37.82 -31.37 -5.04
C THR A 33 -36.44 -31.25 -4.40
N ASP A 34 -35.99 -32.29 -3.70
CA ASP A 34 -34.72 -32.32 -2.99
C ASP A 34 -33.53 -32.30 -3.95
N VAL A 35 -33.65 -32.91 -5.13
CA VAL A 35 -32.65 -32.78 -6.21
C VAL A 35 -32.58 -31.36 -6.76
N VAL A 36 -33.72 -30.69 -6.93
CA VAL A 36 -33.74 -29.28 -7.38
C VAL A 36 -33.07 -28.39 -6.34
N PHE A 37 -33.42 -28.57 -5.06
CA PHE A 37 -32.77 -27.89 -3.93
C PHE A 37 -31.25 -28.12 -3.94
N ALA A 38 -30.80 -29.37 -4.03
CA ALA A 38 -29.37 -29.69 -4.04
C ALA A 38 -28.63 -29.09 -5.25
N LYS A 39 -29.29 -28.97 -6.41
CA LYS A 39 -28.74 -28.28 -7.59
C LYS A 39 -28.58 -26.78 -7.34
N GLU A 40 -29.57 -26.12 -6.76
CA GLU A 40 -29.48 -24.70 -6.41
C GLU A 40 -28.41 -24.45 -5.34
N CYS A 41 -28.31 -25.35 -4.35
CA CYS A 41 -27.22 -25.35 -3.38
C CYS A 41 -25.83 -25.41 -4.04
N ALA A 42 -25.64 -26.31 -5.00
CA ALA A 42 -24.39 -26.41 -5.76
C ALA A 42 -24.08 -25.12 -6.52
N LYS A 43 -25.06 -24.53 -7.21
CA LYS A 43 -24.88 -23.24 -7.92
C LYS A 43 -24.45 -22.12 -6.98
N VAL A 44 -25.10 -21.98 -5.82
CA VAL A 44 -24.75 -20.96 -4.83
C VAL A 44 -23.32 -21.17 -4.33
N MET A 45 -22.94 -22.41 -4.01
CA MET A 45 -21.59 -22.73 -3.56
C MET A 45 -20.52 -22.40 -4.62
N TRP A 46 -20.77 -22.73 -5.88
CA TRP A 46 -19.90 -22.36 -7.00
C TRP A 46 -19.77 -20.85 -7.18
N SER A 47 -20.89 -20.12 -7.03
CA SER A 47 -20.88 -18.66 -7.07
C SER A 47 -20.06 -18.08 -5.91
N LEU A 48 -20.25 -18.53 -4.67
CA LEU A 48 -19.48 -18.09 -3.50
C LEU A 48 -17.98 -18.33 -3.70
N LYS A 49 -17.60 -19.53 -4.18
CA LYS A 49 -16.22 -19.86 -4.52
C LYS A 49 -15.62 -18.89 -5.54
N HIS A 50 -16.34 -18.61 -6.61
CA HIS A 50 -15.88 -17.69 -7.65
C HIS A 50 -15.66 -16.28 -7.11
N HIS A 51 -16.58 -15.78 -6.27
CA HIS A 51 -16.41 -14.48 -5.62
C HIS A 51 -15.17 -14.43 -4.72
N THR A 52 -14.91 -15.49 -3.95
CA THR A 52 -13.70 -15.53 -3.12
C THR A 52 -12.42 -15.56 -3.95
N GLU A 53 -12.37 -16.33 -5.03
CA GLU A 53 -11.22 -16.34 -5.96
C GLU A 53 -10.98 -14.95 -6.57
N GLN A 54 -12.04 -14.23 -6.94
CA GLN A 54 -11.92 -12.86 -7.45
C GLN A 54 -11.37 -11.90 -6.39
N ILE A 55 -11.93 -11.95 -5.18
CA ILE A 55 -11.48 -11.12 -4.04
C ILE A 55 -10.00 -11.39 -3.76
N GLU A 56 -9.60 -12.66 -3.64
CA GLU A 56 -8.22 -13.06 -3.41
C GLU A 56 -7.27 -12.55 -4.51
N ARG A 57 -7.65 -12.68 -5.79
CA ARG A 57 -6.84 -12.14 -6.90
C ARG A 57 -6.67 -10.63 -6.81
N MET A 58 -7.74 -9.89 -6.50
CA MET A 58 -7.67 -8.44 -6.34
C MET A 58 -6.71 -8.06 -5.22
N PHE A 59 -6.74 -8.78 -4.09
CA PHE A 59 -5.80 -8.53 -2.99
C PHE A 59 -4.36 -8.81 -3.36
N HIS A 60 -4.07 -9.91 -4.06
CA HIS A 60 -2.72 -10.20 -4.53
C HIS A 60 -2.21 -9.10 -5.45
N LEU A 61 -3.03 -8.63 -6.39
CA LEU A 61 -2.67 -7.52 -7.28
C LEU A 61 -2.44 -6.22 -6.50
N MET A 62 -3.28 -5.91 -5.52
CA MET A 62 -3.10 -4.72 -4.68
C MET A 62 -1.83 -4.80 -3.83
N HIS A 63 -1.55 -5.96 -3.26
CA HIS A 63 -0.32 -6.18 -2.49
C HIS A 63 0.92 -6.02 -3.37
N GLN A 64 0.92 -6.61 -4.57
CA GLN A 64 2.01 -6.44 -5.53
C GLN A 64 2.17 -4.98 -5.94
N ALA A 65 1.06 -4.28 -6.22
CA ALA A 65 1.09 -2.86 -6.55
C ALA A 65 1.66 -2.01 -5.41
N ALA A 66 1.28 -2.29 -4.16
CA ALA A 66 1.82 -1.62 -2.98
C ALA A 66 3.32 -1.87 -2.81
N LEU A 67 3.79 -3.11 -2.99
CA LEU A 67 5.23 -3.43 -2.95
C LEU A 67 6.01 -2.71 -4.06
N CYS A 68 5.49 -2.71 -5.29
CA CYS A 68 6.09 -2.00 -6.41
C CYS A 68 6.15 -0.49 -6.13
N TYR A 69 5.06 0.10 -5.64
CA TYR A 69 5.01 1.51 -5.28
C TYR A 69 6.05 1.85 -4.21
N SER A 70 6.11 1.08 -3.12
CA SER A 70 7.10 1.27 -2.06
C SER A 70 8.53 1.18 -2.59
N HIS A 71 8.81 0.20 -3.46
CA HIS A 71 10.12 0.07 -4.08
C HIS A 71 10.46 1.28 -4.97
N THR A 72 9.53 1.73 -5.81
CA THR A 72 9.72 2.90 -6.67
C THR A 72 9.94 4.17 -5.86
N VAL A 73 9.10 4.45 -4.85
CA VAL A 73 9.25 5.63 -3.98
C VAL A 73 10.58 5.60 -3.25
N ASN A 74 10.98 4.44 -2.71
CA ASN A 74 12.29 4.30 -2.06
C ASN A 74 13.44 4.53 -3.05
N HIS A 75 13.33 4.01 -4.28
CA HIS A 75 14.34 4.23 -5.32
C HIS A 75 14.48 5.73 -5.68
N GLU A 76 13.37 6.41 -5.92
CA GLU A 76 13.34 7.87 -6.17
C GLU A 76 13.93 8.65 -4.99
N TYR A 77 13.60 8.25 -3.76
CA TYR A 77 14.20 8.82 -2.56
C TYR A 77 15.72 8.64 -2.52
N GLN A 78 16.26 7.46 -2.84
CA GLN A 78 17.70 7.25 -2.89
C GLN A 78 18.37 8.14 -3.95
N LEU A 79 17.75 8.34 -5.11
CA LEU A 79 18.27 9.23 -6.15
C LEU A 79 18.31 10.69 -5.67
N VAL A 80 17.24 11.17 -5.02
CA VAL A 80 17.20 12.51 -4.41
C VAL A 80 18.27 12.66 -3.34
N VAL A 81 18.45 11.65 -2.48
CA VAL A 81 19.49 11.65 -1.45
C VAL A 81 20.89 11.76 -2.06
N GLN A 82 21.17 11.00 -3.11
CA GLN A 82 22.45 11.04 -3.81
C GLN A 82 22.72 12.43 -4.44
N GLN A 83 21.71 13.03 -5.08
CA GLN A 83 21.81 14.39 -5.63
C GLN A 83 22.07 15.43 -4.53
N LEU A 84 21.36 15.34 -3.40
CA LEU A 84 21.56 16.23 -2.26
C LEU A 84 22.96 16.10 -1.65
N GLN A 85 23.49 14.87 -1.53
CA GLN A 85 24.86 14.65 -1.09
C GLN A 85 25.89 15.28 -2.04
N SER A 86 25.69 15.17 -3.35
CA SER A 86 26.54 15.84 -4.33
C SER A 86 26.50 17.37 -4.20
N LEU A 87 25.31 17.95 -4.03
CA LEU A 87 25.15 19.39 -3.79
C LEU A 87 25.83 19.83 -2.49
N GLN A 88 25.76 19.03 -1.43
CA GLN A 88 26.45 19.31 -0.18
C GLN A 88 27.97 19.39 -0.38
N GLN A 89 28.56 18.46 -1.13
CA GLN A 89 29.99 18.48 -1.43
C GLN A 89 30.42 19.74 -2.21
N VAL A 90 29.63 20.13 -3.21
CA VAL A 90 29.87 21.38 -3.97
C VAL A 90 29.79 22.59 -3.04
N ASN A 91 28.80 22.61 -2.16
CA ASN A 91 28.61 23.70 -1.21
C ASN A 91 29.77 23.82 -0.20
N GLU A 92 30.24 22.69 0.32
CA GLU A 92 31.45 22.63 1.16
C GLU A 92 32.70 23.14 0.43
N ALA A 93 32.84 22.85 -0.86
CA ALA A 93 33.94 23.38 -1.67
C ALA A 93 33.84 24.90 -1.86
N ILE A 94 32.64 25.44 -2.13
CA ILE A 94 32.38 26.88 -2.22
C ILE A 94 32.75 27.56 -0.90
N CYS A 95 32.34 27.00 0.24
CA CYS A 95 32.69 27.52 1.56
C CYS A 95 34.21 27.58 1.77
N ARG A 96 34.97 26.55 1.35
CA ARG A 96 36.45 26.56 1.44
C ARG A 96 37.06 27.67 0.58
N VAL A 97 36.56 27.86 -0.64
CA VAL A 97 37.02 28.93 -1.54
C VAL A 97 36.72 30.30 -0.95
N LEU A 98 35.50 30.51 -0.44
CA LEU A 98 35.11 31.77 0.20
C LEU A 98 35.96 32.07 1.44
N THR A 99 36.20 31.08 2.29
CA THR A 99 37.09 31.21 3.46
C THR A 99 38.51 31.61 3.04
N SER A 100 39.05 30.99 1.99
CA SER A 100 40.37 31.35 1.45
C SER A 100 40.39 32.79 0.90
N GLN A 101 39.34 33.21 0.19
CA GLN A 101 39.21 34.58 -0.31
C GLN A 101 39.13 35.59 0.84
N VAL A 102 38.32 35.34 1.87
CA VAL A 102 38.23 36.20 3.06
C VAL A 102 39.59 36.32 3.73
N SER A 103 40.32 35.22 3.91
CA SER A 103 41.66 35.23 4.48
C SER A 103 42.63 36.05 3.63
N GLY A 104 42.64 35.88 2.31
CA GLY A 104 43.52 36.62 1.41
C GLY A 104 43.26 38.13 1.40
N ILE A 105 41.99 38.54 1.37
CA ILE A 105 41.60 39.96 1.44
C ILE A 105 41.97 40.54 2.81
N THR A 106 41.84 39.76 3.89
CA THR A 106 42.26 40.18 5.23
C THR A 106 43.76 40.42 5.30
N SER A 107 44.58 39.53 4.74
CA SER A 107 46.04 39.74 4.67
C SER A 107 46.42 40.94 3.81
N LEU A 108 45.72 41.18 2.69
CA LEU A 108 45.93 42.39 1.88
C LEU A 108 45.61 43.67 2.67
N LYS A 109 44.51 43.67 3.42
CA LYS A 109 44.15 44.77 4.32
C LYS A 109 45.24 45.02 5.36
N GLU A 110 45.76 43.98 5.99
CA GLU A 110 46.85 44.10 6.98
C GLU A 110 48.13 44.70 6.35
N LEU A 111 48.47 44.31 5.12
CA LEU A 111 49.60 44.87 4.38
C LEU A 111 49.41 46.36 4.04
N VAL A 112 48.22 46.74 3.55
CA VAL A 112 47.89 48.14 3.26
C VAL A 112 47.92 48.98 4.55
N GLN A 113 47.40 48.45 5.65
CA GLN A 113 47.46 49.09 6.96
C GLN A 113 48.90 49.26 7.44
N ALA A 114 49.75 48.24 7.28
CA ALA A 114 51.15 48.30 7.66
C ALA A 114 51.95 49.31 6.83
N ALA A 115 51.65 49.44 5.53
CA ALA A 115 52.28 50.40 4.61
C ALA A 115 51.79 51.84 4.80
N ASN A 116 50.68 52.07 5.50
CA ASN A 116 50.12 53.40 5.73
C ASN A 116 50.84 54.13 6.89
N HIS A 117 52.09 54.51 6.67
CA HIS A 117 52.93 55.16 7.68
C HIS A 117 52.57 56.64 7.95
N VAL A 118 51.73 57.26 7.11
CA VAL A 118 51.51 58.73 7.11
C VAL A 118 50.03 59.14 7.06
N SER A 119 49.10 58.21 7.29
CA SER A 119 47.65 58.48 7.21
C SER A 119 47.21 59.08 5.87
N ASP A 120 47.69 58.50 4.75
CA ASP A 120 47.24 58.90 3.41
C ASP A 120 45.76 58.53 3.24
N GLN A 121 44.95 59.49 2.81
CA GLN A 121 43.52 59.33 2.55
C GLN A 121 43.27 58.18 1.56
N LYS A 122 44.14 58.02 0.57
CA LYS A 122 43.99 56.96 -0.44
C LYS A 122 44.09 55.56 0.15
N PHE A 123 45.01 55.35 1.10
CA PHE A 123 45.12 54.08 1.82
C PHE A 123 43.92 53.84 2.76
N GLN A 124 43.32 54.89 3.31
CA GLN A 124 42.09 54.76 4.11
C GLN A 124 40.90 54.31 3.26
N ASP A 125 40.75 54.86 2.05
CA ASP A 125 39.71 54.48 1.11
C ASP A 125 39.87 53.02 0.66
N ASP A 126 41.10 52.59 0.34
CA ASP A 126 41.42 51.19 0.00
C ASP A 126 41.07 50.22 1.15
N ILE A 127 41.36 50.59 2.40
CA ILE A 127 40.99 49.79 3.59
C ILE A 127 39.47 49.68 3.73
N GLN A 128 38.72 50.76 3.48
CA GLN A 128 37.25 50.73 3.52
C GLN A 128 36.69 49.80 2.44
N LEU A 129 37.25 49.83 1.23
CA LEU A 129 36.83 48.97 0.13
C LEU A 129 37.07 47.49 0.46
N LEU A 130 38.26 47.16 0.98
CA LEU A 130 38.59 45.80 1.43
C LEU A 130 37.68 45.32 2.57
N ASN A 131 37.30 46.18 3.52
CA ASN A 131 36.31 45.84 4.55
C ASN A 131 34.92 45.53 3.96
N GLY A 132 34.51 46.30 2.94
CA GLY A 132 33.27 46.05 2.20
C GLY A 132 33.26 44.67 1.54
N GLU A 133 34.35 44.30 0.88
CA GLU A 133 34.51 42.97 0.25
C GLU A 133 34.52 41.83 1.28
N ILE A 134 35.25 41.98 2.39
CA ILE A 134 35.27 41.00 3.49
C ILE A 134 33.84 40.77 4.00
N THR A 135 33.10 41.85 4.27
CA THR A 135 31.73 41.77 4.79
C THR A 135 30.80 41.08 3.80
N ALA A 136 30.88 41.41 2.51
CA ALA A 136 30.09 40.79 1.46
C ALA A 136 30.38 39.28 1.34
N LYS A 137 31.66 38.89 1.39
CA LYS A 137 32.10 37.49 1.31
C LYS A 137 31.72 36.68 2.55
N GLN A 138 31.81 37.28 3.74
CA GLN A 138 31.35 36.67 4.99
C GLN A 138 29.83 36.43 4.98
N LYS A 139 29.05 37.36 4.42
CA LYS A 139 27.61 37.16 4.23
C LYS A 139 27.32 35.96 3.32
N SER A 140 27.98 35.87 2.16
CA SER A 140 27.84 34.70 1.29
C SER A 140 28.27 33.41 1.97
N LEU A 141 29.36 33.42 2.74
CA LEU A 141 29.81 32.25 3.49
C LEU A 141 28.74 31.77 4.48
N TYR A 142 28.10 32.69 5.19
CA TYR A 142 26.98 32.37 6.08
C TYR A 142 25.82 31.71 5.34
N GLU A 143 25.37 32.30 4.23
CA GLU A 143 24.29 31.77 3.39
C GLU A 143 24.58 30.34 2.89
N PHE A 144 25.79 30.11 2.39
CA PHE A 144 26.21 28.78 1.93
C PHE A 144 26.41 27.78 3.08
N SER A 145 26.80 28.22 4.27
CA SER A 145 26.99 27.34 5.44
C SER A 145 25.69 26.84 6.07
N GLU A 146 24.58 27.58 5.93
CA GLU A 146 23.27 27.22 6.49
C GLU A 146 22.47 26.27 5.57
N ALA A 147 22.69 26.33 4.26
CA ALA A 147 21.98 25.48 3.29
C ALA A 147 22.08 23.95 3.55
N PRO A 148 23.23 23.37 3.95
CA PRO A 148 23.34 21.94 4.27
C PRO A 148 22.52 21.50 5.48
N ARG A 149 22.34 22.36 6.49
CA ARG A 149 21.50 22.07 7.66
C ARG A 149 20.03 21.96 7.25
N SER A 150 19.55 22.96 6.52
CA SER A 150 18.18 22.95 5.99
C SER A 150 17.91 21.74 5.07
N MET A 151 18.89 21.33 4.26
CA MET A 151 18.76 20.12 3.43
C MET A 151 18.64 18.85 4.28
N ARG A 152 19.45 18.70 5.34
CA ARG A 152 19.41 17.53 6.23
C ARG A 152 18.07 17.37 6.95
N ASP A 153 17.47 18.47 7.39
CA ASP A 153 16.17 18.46 8.05
C ASP A 153 15.07 18.00 7.08
N LYS A 154 15.07 18.52 5.86
CA LYS A 154 14.15 18.09 4.79
C LYS A 154 14.31 16.62 4.43
N MET A 155 15.53 16.10 4.38
CA MET A 155 15.78 14.68 4.13
C MET A 155 15.22 13.80 5.25
N SER A 156 15.34 14.24 6.50
CA SER A 156 14.85 13.51 7.66
C SER A 156 13.31 13.47 7.69
N GLN A 157 12.67 14.59 7.39
CA GLN A 157 11.22 14.68 7.23
C GLN A 157 10.73 13.76 6.10
N LEU A 158 11.35 13.84 4.92
CA LEU A 158 10.98 13.03 3.76
C LEU A 158 11.12 11.52 4.04
N LYS A 159 12.16 11.11 4.79
CA LYS A 159 12.34 9.72 5.21
C LYS A 159 11.20 9.24 6.12
N GLY A 160 10.73 10.09 7.03
CA GLY A 160 9.59 9.79 7.91
C GLY A 160 8.30 9.57 7.11
N GLU A 161 7.98 10.51 6.22
CA GLU A 161 6.78 10.47 5.38
C GLU A 161 6.75 9.22 4.47
N ILE A 162 7.90 8.85 3.89
CA ILE A 162 8.01 7.63 3.06
C ILE A 162 7.90 6.37 3.92
N GLY A 163 8.52 6.33 5.10
CA GLY A 163 8.46 5.18 6.00
C GLY A 163 7.02 4.84 6.41
N GLU A 164 6.22 5.85 6.74
CA GLU A 164 4.81 5.67 7.09
C GLU A 164 3.98 5.17 5.90
N LYS A 165 4.15 5.78 4.72
CA LYS A 165 3.38 5.45 3.50
C LYS A 165 3.76 4.14 2.82
N THR A 166 4.90 3.55 3.19
CA THR A 166 5.38 2.28 2.60
C THR A 166 5.20 1.08 3.53
N SER A 167 4.68 1.31 4.73
CA SER A 167 4.41 0.27 5.74
C SER A 167 3.13 -0.52 5.40
N TRP A 168 3.24 -1.43 4.44
CA TRP A 168 2.15 -2.36 4.14
C TRP A 168 2.01 -3.41 5.24
N ASP A 169 0.79 -3.60 5.75
CA ASP A 169 0.47 -4.65 6.72
C ASP A 169 0.37 -6.02 6.03
N SER A 170 1.54 -6.56 5.69
CA SER A 170 1.68 -7.90 5.08
C SER A 170 1.13 -9.00 5.99
N LYS A 171 1.18 -8.79 7.31
CA LYS A 171 0.68 -9.74 8.30
C LYS A 171 -0.85 -9.85 8.23
N TYR A 172 -1.57 -8.73 8.21
CA TYR A 172 -3.03 -8.71 8.06
C TYR A 172 -3.49 -9.42 6.78
N CYS A 173 -2.80 -9.19 5.66
CA CYS A 173 -3.11 -9.88 4.40
C CYS A 173 -2.85 -11.39 4.51
N SER A 174 -1.73 -11.80 5.12
CA SER A 174 -1.40 -13.22 5.25
C SER A 174 -2.36 -13.98 6.17
N GLU A 175 -2.92 -13.33 7.20
CA GLU A 175 -3.85 -13.95 8.14
C GLU A 175 -5.27 -14.08 7.57
N LEU A 176 -5.73 -13.09 6.79
CA LEU A 176 -7.05 -13.11 6.14
C LEU A 176 -7.15 -14.12 4.99
N PHE A 177 -6.07 -14.35 4.24
CA PHE A 177 -6.14 -15.13 3.00
C PHE A 177 -5.52 -16.52 3.08
N ASN A 178 -4.76 -16.84 4.13
CA ASN A 178 -4.22 -18.18 4.28
C ASN A 178 -5.34 -19.22 4.42
N ARG A 179 -5.42 -20.15 3.45
CA ARG A 179 -6.29 -21.35 3.42
C ARG A 179 -7.78 -21.11 3.13
N SER A 180 -8.16 -19.87 2.86
CA SER A 180 -9.52 -19.43 2.55
C SER A 180 -10.13 -20.17 1.34
N VAL A 181 -9.41 -20.14 0.22
CA VAL A 181 -9.83 -20.76 -1.02
C VAL A 181 -9.71 -22.27 -1.00
N GLU A 182 -8.74 -22.83 -0.27
CA GLU A 182 -8.65 -24.28 -0.05
C GLU A 182 -9.86 -24.81 0.73
N THR A 183 -10.29 -24.07 1.75
CA THR A 183 -11.45 -24.42 2.56
C THR A 183 -12.75 -24.38 1.74
N LEU A 184 -12.93 -23.37 0.89
CA LEU A 184 -14.08 -23.32 -0.02
C LEU A 184 -14.01 -24.39 -1.11
N HIS A 185 -12.84 -24.72 -1.64
CA HIS A 185 -12.66 -25.85 -2.55
C HIS A 185 -13.13 -27.18 -1.92
N PHE A 186 -12.80 -27.39 -0.65
CA PHE A 186 -13.27 -28.58 0.08
C PHE A 186 -14.81 -28.59 0.21
N LEU A 187 -15.41 -27.46 0.57
CA LEU A 187 -16.87 -27.32 0.69
C LEU A 187 -17.59 -27.55 -0.65
N VAL A 188 -17.07 -26.99 -1.75
CA VAL A 188 -17.59 -27.20 -3.11
C VAL A 188 -17.61 -28.68 -3.48
N ARG A 189 -16.48 -29.40 -3.29
CA ARG A 189 -16.41 -30.85 -3.56
C ARG A 189 -17.42 -31.63 -2.74
N SER A 190 -17.63 -31.22 -1.49
CA SER A 190 -18.57 -31.86 -0.59
C SER A 190 -20.04 -31.64 -1.01
N VAL A 191 -20.38 -30.43 -1.45
CA VAL A 191 -21.71 -30.08 -1.98
C VAL A 191 -21.98 -30.81 -3.30
N ASP A 192 -21.02 -30.82 -4.22
CA ASP A 192 -21.13 -31.54 -5.50
C ASP A 192 -21.31 -33.05 -5.30
N SER A 193 -20.59 -33.63 -4.33
CA SER A 193 -20.75 -35.04 -3.96
C SER A 193 -22.18 -35.32 -3.47
N ASN A 194 -22.70 -34.49 -2.56
CA ASN A 194 -24.06 -34.63 -2.04
C ASN A 194 -25.11 -34.48 -3.16
N TYR A 195 -24.94 -33.52 -4.08
CA TYR A 195 -25.82 -33.37 -5.23
C TYR A 195 -25.81 -34.61 -6.15
N LYS A 196 -24.64 -35.20 -6.41
CA LYS A 196 -24.53 -36.46 -7.17
C LYS A 196 -25.20 -37.62 -6.45
N THR A 197 -25.14 -37.68 -5.11
CA THR A 197 -25.87 -38.66 -4.31
C THR A 197 -27.37 -38.50 -4.50
N PHE A 198 -27.90 -37.27 -4.38
CA PHE A 198 -29.32 -37.00 -4.56
C PHE A 198 -29.81 -37.36 -5.98
N LEU A 199 -28.99 -37.13 -7.01
CA LEU A 199 -29.28 -37.57 -8.38
C LEU A 199 -29.35 -39.09 -8.52
N LYS A 200 -28.53 -39.84 -7.79
CA LYS A 200 -28.61 -41.32 -7.75
C LYS A 200 -29.85 -41.78 -7.00
N GLU A 201 -30.13 -41.18 -5.85
CA GLU A 201 -31.28 -41.49 -5.00
C GLU A 201 -32.61 -41.27 -5.73
N LYS A 202 -32.74 -40.21 -6.53
CA LYS A 202 -33.91 -39.95 -7.37
C LYS A 202 -34.23 -41.08 -8.36
N LYS A 203 -33.23 -41.89 -8.76
CA LYS A 203 -33.46 -43.03 -9.65
C LYS A 203 -34.09 -44.22 -8.93
N HIS A 204 -34.03 -44.28 -7.60
CA HIS A 204 -34.71 -45.30 -6.82
C HIS A 204 -36.21 -44.97 -6.71
N LYS A 205 -37.07 -45.96 -6.98
CA LYS A 205 -38.53 -45.80 -6.93
C LYS A 205 -39.06 -45.67 -5.49
N SER A 206 -38.30 -46.14 -4.50
CA SER A 206 -38.63 -46.08 -3.07
C SER A 206 -37.34 -46.16 -2.25
N MET A 207 -37.32 -45.53 -1.07
CA MET A 207 -36.24 -45.64 -0.09
C MET A 207 -36.75 -46.27 1.20
N SER A 208 -35.86 -46.96 1.93
CA SER A 208 -36.19 -47.46 3.26
C SER A 208 -36.36 -46.32 4.26
N THR A 209 -37.05 -46.56 5.37
CA THR A 209 -37.23 -45.56 6.45
C THR A 209 -35.89 -45.09 7.03
N HIS A 210 -34.88 -45.97 7.04
CA HIS A 210 -33.53 -45.60 7.48
C HIS A 210 -32.86 -44.66 6.46
N ASP A 211 -32.87 -45.03 5.18
CA ASP A 211 -32.27 -44.21 4.12
C ASP A 211 -32.94 -42.84 4.01
N GLN A 212 -34.26 -42.77 4.23
CA GLN A 212 -35.01 -41.52 4.25
C GLN A 212 -34.50 -40.56 5.33
N LYS A 213 -34.24 -41.07 6.55
CA LYS A 213 -33.64 -40.25 7.63
C LYS A 213 -32.22 -39.80 7.28
N VAL A 214 -31.42 -40.65 6.64
CA VAL A 214 -30.06 -40.31 6.17
C VAL A 214 -30.10 -39.22 5.10
N HIS A 215 -31.05 -39.30 4.17
CA HIS A 215 -31.28 -38.29 3.14
C HIS A 215 -31.68 -36.94 3.74
N ASP A 216 -32.66 -36.93 4.65
CA ASP A 216 -33.11 -35.71 5.33
C ASP A 216 -31.98 -35.07 6.15
N PHE A 217 -31.15 -35.87 6.81
CA PHE A 217 -29.95 -35.38 7.50
C PHE A 217 -28.94 -34.78 6.53
N THR A 218 -28.72 -35.42 5.37
CA THR A 218 -27.81 -34.93 4.34
C THR A 218 -28.30 -33.61 3.74
N LYS A 219 -29.61 -33.44 3.58
CA LYS A 219 -30.28 -32.20 3.14
C LYS A 219 -30.03 -31.04 4.10
N ILE A 220 -30.18 -31.27 5.41
CA ILE A 220 -29.85 -30.27 6.45
C ILE A 220 -28.36 -29.92 6.42
N LYS A 221 -27.49 -30.94 6.36
CA LYS A 221 -26.03 -30.74 6.32
C LYS A 221 -25.59 -29.97 5.07
N LEU A 222 -26.28 -30.12 3.94
CA LEU A 222 -26.02 -29.37 2.71
C LEU A 222 -26.26 -27.87 2.92
N HIS A 223 -27.39 -27.53 3.54
CA HIS A 223 -27.72 -26.15 3.88
C HIS A 223 -26.73 -25.54 4.88
N GLN A 224 -26.35 -26.30 5.91
CA GLN A 224 -25.38 -25.81 6.91
C GLN A 224 -24.02 -25.46 6.29
N LYS A 225 -23.53 -26.27 5.34
CA LYS A 225 -22.29 -25.98 4.60
C LYS A 225 -22.38 -24.70 3.77
N LEU A 226 -23.55 -24.37 3.23
CA LEU A 226 -23.77 -23.11 2.51
C LEU A 226 -23.69 -21.90 3.42
N LEU A 227 -24.29 -21.98 4.60
CA LEU A 227 -24.20 -20.93 5.62
C LEU A 227 -22.75 -20.70 6.03
N GLU A 228 -22.01 -21.78 6.32
CA GLU A 228 -20.59 -21.70 6.68
C GLU A 228 -19.75 -21.06 5.56
N ALA A 229 -20.00 -21.44 4.30
CA ALA A 229 -19.32 -20.84 3.16
C ALA A 229 -19.66 -19.35 3.03
N GLN A 230 -20.93 -18.98 3.16
CA GLN A 230 -21.37 -17.59 3.03
C GLN A 230 -20.76 -16.72 4.13
N GLU A 231 -20.76 -17.18 5.38
CA GLU A 231 -20.14 -16.49 6.52
C GLU A 231 -18.65 -16.21 6.26
N LYS A 232 -17.92 -17.19 5.73
CA LYS A 232 -16.52 -17.01 5.32
C LYS A 232 -16.37 -15.94 4.24
N VAL A 233 -17.22 -15.96 3.20
CA VAL A 233 -17.18 -14.93 2.14
C VAL A 233 -17.47 -13.53 2.70
N VAL A 234 -18.44 -13.40 3.61
CA VAL A 234 -18.73 -12.13 4.29
C VAL A 234 -17.51 -11.63 5.06
N GLY A 235 -16.82 -12.51 5.80
CA GLY A 235 -15.58 -12.16 6.49
C GLY A 235 -14.50 -11.59 5.54
N TYR A 236 -14.34 -12.17 4.34
CA TYR A 236 -13.41 -11.64 3.33
C TYR A 236 -13.84 -10.28 2.78
N LEU A 237 -15.15 -10.04 2.62
CA LEU A 237 -15.65 -8.74 2.18
C LEU A 237 -15.35 -7.65 3.20
N THR A 238 -15.56 -7.92 4.49
CA THR A 238 -15.22 -6.98 5.58
C THR A 238 -13.71 -6.71 5.63
N GLY A 239 -12.88 -7.74 5.46
CA GLY A 239 -11.43 -7.58 5.34
C GLY A 239 -11.03 -6.69 4.16
N ARG A 240 -11.75 -6.80 3.03
CA ARG A 240 -11.56 -5.96 1.83
C ARG A 240 -11.81 -4.50 2.10
N GLU A 241 -12.91 -4.18 2.76
CA GLU A 241 -13.24 -2.81 3.11
C GLU A 241 -12.19 -2.19 4.03
N THR A 242 -11.66 -2.97 4.98
CA THR A 242 -10.58 -2.54 5.87
C THR A 242 -9.31 -2.19 5.09
N VAL A 243 -8.88 -3.05 4.15
CA VAL A 243 -7.70 -2.77 3.31
C VAL A 243 -7.95 -1.58 2.37
N TYR A 244 -9.14 -1.45 1.80
CA TYR A 244 -9.46 -0.34 0.90
C TYR A 244 -9.48 0.99 1.63
N SER A 245 -9.93 1.02 2.89
CA SER A 245 -9.85 2.21 3.73
C SER A 245 -8.39 2.62 3.95
N LYS A 246 -7.54 1.68 4.39
CA LYS A 246 -6.10 1.95 4.60
C LYS A 246 -5.39 2.40 3.33
N LEU A 247 -5.73 1.81 2.18
CA LEU A 247 -5.23 2.25 0.88
C LEU A 247 -5.74 3.63 0.49
N GLY A 248 -7.00 3.94 0.79
CA GLY A 248 -7.56 5.28 0.58
C GLY A 248 -6.76 6.35 1.30
N ASP A 249 -6.40 6.10 2.56
CA ASP A 249 -5.60 7.01 3.38
C ASP A 249 -4.18 7.23 2.82
N TRP A 250 -3.64 6.29 2.02
CA TRP A 250 -2.33 6.47 1.37
C TRP A 250 -2.36 7.45 0.19
N PHE A 251 -3.51 7.58 -0.46
CA PHE A 251 -3.68 8.38 -1.70
C PHE A 251 -4.32 9.76 -1.47
N THR A 252 -4.74 10.08 -0.23
CA THR A 252 -5.25 11.40 0.18
C THR A 252 -4.20 12.19 0.96
#